data_AF-A0A6A9QH23-F1
#
_entry.id   AF-A0A6A9QH23-F1
#
_cell.length_a   1.000
_cell.length_b   1.000
_cell.length_c   1.000
_cell.angle_alpha   90.00
_cell.angle_beta   90.00
_cell.angle_gamma   90.00
#
_symmetry.space_group_name_H-M   'P 1'
#
loop_
_entity.id
_entity.type
_entity.pdbx_description
1 polymer ?
#
loop_
_entity_poly.entity_id
_entity_poly.type
_entity_poly.pdbx_seq_one_letter_code
_entity_poly.pdbx_strand_id
1 'polypeptide(L)'
;MVKYCPKCGYPNPDDAKFCMKCGYQLPTILQQPSPNSQPPSIPTTPPERPKKELPLKAIIGLVVAVIVVLAVFIVVLPLTSPHGISTLASTAQSNFGGSWVTARCQSGTVTYVGNGEYKVSYLNGTTITVKNISNIPFISNSFSSTSSLTATCNVTFSKAVFALINGTINGNKAYILVIGAYWNTTPNPIYDSYNQIKSELSNNSGLILSAKAFFKAEGICVNVSIHNGMVYLYMSTSNSTFARSLISQNPDSTLASQLNLTSVTALGVLEELNANEEIGVIVINMAPSESQMIPLASQVEGCL
;
A
#
# COMPACT_ATOMS: atom_id res chain seq x y z
N MET A 1 61.14 2.22 11.83
CA MET A 1 60.62 3.06 12.92
C MET A 1 59.09 2.93 12.92
N VAL A 2 58.40 3.58 13.85
CA VAL A 2 56.94 3.50 14.01
C VAL A 2 56.42 4.92 13.94
N LYS A 3 55.41 5.18 13.10
CA LYS A 3 54.77 6.50 13.02
C LYS A 3 53.39 6.45 13.65
N TYR A 4 53.10 7.44 14.48
CA TYR A 4 51.81 7.52 15.17
C TYR A 4 50.79 8.24 14.31
N CYS A 5 49.58 7.69 14.24
CA CYS A 5 48.50 8.32 13.48
C CYS A 5 48.09 9.63 14.15
N PRO A 6 48.11 10.78 13.45
CA PRO A 6 47.76 12.07 14.04
C PRO A 6 46.27 12.17 14.40
N LYS A 7 45.42 11.31 13.82
CA LYS A 7 43.96 11.31 14.08
C LYS A 7 43.56 10.48 15.31
N CYS A 8 44.29 9.42 15.65
CA CYS A 8 43.85 8.49 16.70
C CYS A 8 44.97 7.97 17.62
N GLY A 9 46.22 8.40 17.41
CA GLY A 9 47.37 8.01 18.22
C GLY A 9 47.83 6.56 18.06
N TYR A 10 47.27 5.79 17.12
CA TYR A 10 47.69 4.39 16.93
C TYR A 10 49.08 4.30 16.27
N PRO A 11 50.00 3.46 16.78
CA PRO A 11 51.30 3.23 16.15
C PRO A 11 51.12 2.41 14.85
N ASN A 12 51.71 2.88 13.76
CA ASN A 12 51.67 2.20 12.47
C ASN A 12 53.11 1.98 11.96
N PRO A 13 53.33 0.92 11.15
CA PRO A 13 54.58 0.73 10.42
C PRO A 13 54.95 1.98 9.60
N ASP A 14 56.24 2.26 9.44
CA ASP A 14 56.70 3.44 8.69
C ASP A 14 56.23 3.46 7.23
N ASP A 15 56.13 2.28 6.61
CA ASP A 15 55.67 2.08 5.24
C ASP A 15 54.13 2.08 5.10
N ALA A 16 53.40 2.13 6.22
CA ALA A 16 51.95 2.16 6.20
C ALA A 16 51.44 3.44 5.52
N LYS A 17 50.69 3.28 4.43
CA LYS A 17 50.03 4.39 3.71
C LYS A 17 48.74 4.84 4.39
N PHE A 18 48.13 3.97 5.20
CA PHE A 18 46.89 4.21 5.94
C PHE A 18 47.01 3.70 7.36
N CYS A 19 46.31 4.33 8.30
CA CYS A 19 46.23 3.89 9.68
C CYS A 19 45.41 2.60 9.77
N MET A 20 46.01 1.54 10.32
CA MET A 20 45.38 0.23 10.44
C MET A 20 44.18 0.20 11.40
N LYS A 21 44.05 1.21 12.27
CA LYS A 21 42.94 1.32 13.23
C LYS A 21 41.76 2.15 12.73
N CYS A 22 42.01 3.27 12.06
CA CYS A 22 40.95 4.23 11.72
C CYS A 22 40.87 4.62 10.23
N GLY A 23 41.72 4.04 9.37
CA GLY A 23 41.71 4.27 7.92
C GLY A 23 42.30 5.61 7.47
N TYR A 24 42.81 6.45 8.37
CA TYR A 24 43.39 7.75 8.01
C TYR A 24 44.67 7.59 7.16
N GLN A 25 44.76 8.29 6.03
CA GLN A 25 45.92 8.25 5.14
C GLN A 25 47.14 8.96 5.77
N LEU A 26 48.25 8.23 5.94
CA LEU A 26 49.45 8.73 6.61
C LEU A 26 50.38 9.42 5.58
N PRO A 27 50.86 10.64 5.84
CA PRO A 27 51.78 11.33 4.93
C PRO A 27 53.08 10.53 4.78
N THR A 28 53.53 10.33 3.53
CA THR A 28 54.79 9.65 3.21
C THR A 28 55.89 10.69 3.18
N ILE A 29 56.77 10.69 4.20
CA ILE A 29 57.97 11.51 4.19
C ILE A 29 59.03 10.75 3.39
N LEU A 30 59.17 11.05 2.10
CA LEU A 30 60.35 10.64 1.34
C LEU A 30 61.48 11.60 1.72
N GLN A 31 62.47 11.08 2.45
CA GLN A 31 63.72 11.78 2.74
C GLN A 31 64.41 12.14 1.42
N GLN A 32 64.73 13.42 1.26
CA GLN A 32 65.46 13.98 0.14
C GLN A 32 66.95 14.01 0.49
N PRO A 33 67.82 13.32 -0.28
CA PRO A 33 69.24 13.62 -0.29
C PRO A 33 69.55 14.70 -1.34
N SER A 34 70.32 15.70 -0.94
CA SER A 34 71.13 16.59 -1.78
C SER A 34 72.61 16.40 -1.36
N PRO A 35 73.64 16.82 -2.12
CA PRO A 35 73.77 17.13 -3.55
C PRO A 35 74.98 16.39 -4.21
N ASN A 36 75.32 16.76 -5.45
CA ASN A 36 76.50 16.40 -6.26
C ASN A 36 76.42 15.12 -7.13
N SER A 37 75.97 15.31 -8.37
CA SER A 37 76.85 15.30 -9.55
C SER A 37 76.04 15.64 -10.81
N GLN A 38 76.32 16.78 -11.44
CA GLN A 38 75.74 17.20 -12.72
C GLN A 38 76.68 16.82 -13.86
N PRO A 39 76.16 16.28 -14.98
CA PRO A 39 76.47 16.87 -16.29
C PRO A 39 75.23 16.85 -17.24
N PRO A 40 75.36 17.34 -18.48
CA PRO A 40 75.05 18.68 -18.97
C PRO A 40 73.57 18.85 -19.40
N SER A 41 73.12 20.11 -19.34
CA SER A 41 71.78 20.60 -19.66
C SER A 41 71.38 20.42 -21.13
N ILE A 42 70.36 19.59 -21.35
CA ILE A 42 69.53 19.61 -22.56
C ILE A 42 68.28 20.45 -22.22
N PRO A 43 67.91 21.48 -22.99
CA PRO A 43 66.66 22.21 -22.78
C PRO A 43 65.49 21.27 -23.09
N THR A 44 64.93 20.67 -22.03
CA THR A 44 63.73 19.84 -22.12
C THR A 44 62.60 20.65 -21.51
N THR A 45 61.79 21.26 -22.36
CA THR A 45 60.47 21.74 -21.96
C THR A 45 59.71 20.59 -21.29
N PRO A 46 59.11 20.81 -20.11
CA PRO A 46 58.35 19.76 -19.43
C PRO A 46 57.23 19.25 -20.35
N PRO A 47 57.06 17.93 -20.52
CA PRO A 47 55.86 17.40 -21.16
C PRO A 47 54.69 17.73 -20.25
N GLU A 48 53.85 18.64 -20.71
CA GLU A 48 52.57 18.99 -20.11
C GLU A 48 51.75 17.71 -19.99
N ARG A 49 51.58 17.20 -18.77
CA ARG A 49 50.70 16.04 -18.54
C ARG A 49 49.29 16.49 -18.92
N PRO A 50 48.61 15.84 -19.88
CA PRO A 50 47.22 16.15 -20.15
C PRO A 50 46.43 15.80 -18.89
N LYS A 51 46.00 16.83 -18.18
CA LYS A 51 44.97 16.73 -17.16
C LYS A 51 43.77 16.14 -17.89
N LYS A 52 43.47 14.87 -17.63
CA LYS A 52 42.30 14.21 -18.21
C LYS A 52 41.07 14.79 -17.50
N GLU A 53 40.72 16.00 -17.90
CA GLU A 53 39.45 16.65 -17.62
C GLU A 53 38.38 15.66 -18.11
N LEU A 54 37.63 15.03 -17.20
CA LEU A 54 36.50 14.22 -17.66
C LEU A 54 35.60 15.16 -18.47
N PRO A 55 35.29 14.82 -19.74
CA PRO A 55 34.54 15.72 -20.59
C PRO A 55 33.21 15.99 -19.90
N LEU A 56 32.89 17.26 -19.67
CA LEU A 56 31.70 17.71 -18.95
C LEU A 56 30.42 16.99 -19.41
N LYS A 57 30.34 16.62 -20.70
CA LYS A 57 29.25 15.83 -21.29
C LYS A 57 29.09 14.42 -20.69
N ALA A 58 30.18 13.76 -20.29
CA ALA A 58 30.13 12.46 -19.60
C ALA A 58 29.65 12.60 -18.16
N ILE A 59 30.03 13.69 -17.47
CA ILE A 59 29.52 14.00 -16.13
C ILE A 59 28.02 14.32 -16.21
N ILE A 60 27.62 15.16 -17.16
CA ILE A 60 26.19 15.46 -17.41
C ILE A 60 25.42 14.19 -17.74
N GLY A 61 25.96 13.31 -18.60
CA GLY A 61 25.33 12.03 -18.92
C GLY A 61 25.14 11.12 -17.71
N LEU A 62 26.15 11.02 -16.84
CA LEU A 62 26.05 10.26 -15.59
C LEU A 62 25.01 10.87 -14.63
N VAL A 63 25.03 12.20 -14.46
CA VAL A 63 24.08 12.91 -13.61
C VAL A 63 22.66 12.74 -14.12
N VAL A 64 22.43 12.87 -15.42
CA VAL A 64 21.11 12.62 -16.04
C VAL A 64 20.69 11.17 -15.85
N ALA A 65 21.58 10.19 -16.06
CA ALA A 65 21.26 8.78 -15.82
C ALA A 65 20.89 8.50 -14.36
N VAL A 66 21.64 9.07 -13.40
CA VAL A 66 21.35 8.95 -11.97
C VAL A 66 20.03 9.63 -11.61
N ILE A 67 19.74 10.81 -12.17
CA ILE A 67 18.46 11.50 -11.97
C ILE A 67 17.31 10.69 -12.56
N VAL A 68 17.47 10.08 -13.74
CA VAL A 68 16.45 9.22 -14.35
C VAL A 68 16.24 7.96 -13.50
N VAL A 69 17.31 7.32 -13.00
CA VAL A 69 17.19 6.16 -12.10
C VAL A 69 16.54 6.55 -10.78
N LEU A 70 16.91 7.69 -10.19
CA LEU A 70 16.28 8.23 -8.98
C LEU A 70 14.82 8.61 -9.23
N ALA A 71 14.49 9.21 -10.37
CA ALA A 71 13.12 9.53 -10.74
C ALA A 71 12.31 8.24 -10.97
N VAL A 72 12.88 7.23 -11.60
CA VAL A 72 12.25 5.90 -11.72
C VAL A 72 12.08 5.28 -10.33
N PHE A 73 13.06 5.36 -9.44
CA PHE A 73 12.92 4.85 -8.08
C PHE A 73 11.88 5.65 -7.27
N ILE A 74 11.85 6.99 -7.36
CA ILE A 74 10.95 7.85 -6.59
C ILE A 74 9.53 7.85 -7.16
N VAL A 75 9.37 7.70 -8.47
CA VAL A 75 8.06 7.70 -9.13
C VAL A 75 7.53 6.28 -9.26
N VAL A 76 8.32 5.31 -9.76
CA VAL A 76 7.86 3.96 -10.08
C VAL A 76 7.87 3.00 -8.88
N LEU A 77 8.78 3.11 -7.91
CA LEU A 77 8.72 2.21 -6.73
C LEU A 77 7.51 2.45 -5.82
N PRO A 78 7.14 3.68 -5.41
CA PRO A 78 5.93 3.86 -4.62
C PRO A 78 4.67 3.48 -5.42
N LEU A 79 4.67 3.64 -6.75
CA LEU A 79 3.58 3.15 -7.61
C LEU A 79 3.46 1.61 -7.65
N THR A 80 4.50 0.86 -7.26
CA THR A 80 4.55 -0.61 -7.38
C THR A 80 4.65 -1.34 -6.05
N SER A 81 4.75 -0.62 -4.93
CA SER A 81 5.02 -1.25 -3.64
C SER A 81 3.78 -1.23 -2.73
N PRO A 82 3.28 -2.40 -2.32
CA PRO A 82 2.04 -2.56 -1.54
C PRO A 82 2.24 -2.19 -0.06
N HIS A 83 2.84 -1.02 0.21
CA HIS A 83 3.23 -0.59 1.55
C HIS A 83 2.03 -0.54 2.51
N GLY A 84 0.90 0.01 2.07
CA GLY A 84 -0.30 0.07 2.93
C GLY A 84 -0.82 -1.32 3.31
N ILE A 85 -0.73 -2.32 2.42
CA ILE A 85 -1.14 -3.71 2.74
C ILE A 85 -0.24 -4.31 3.82
N SER A 86 1.06 -4.00 3.81
CA SER A 86 2.01 -4.54 4.78
C SER A 86 1.78 -4.04 6.21
N THR A 87 1.16 -2.87 6.38
CA THR A 87 0.87 -2.24 7.68
C THR A 87 -0.53 -2.56 8.21
N LEU A 88 -1.37 -3.22 7.42
CA LEU A 88 -2.75 -3.53 7.80
C LEU A 88 -2.87 -4.35 9.08
N ALA A 89 -1.97 -5.33 9.29
CA ALA A 89 -1.97 -6.14 10.50
C ALA A 89 -1.68 -5.30 11.76
N SER A 90 -0.70 -4.40 11.70
CA SER A 90 -0.40 -3.48 12.82
C SER A 90 -1.56 -2.51 13.09
N THR A 91 -2.27 -2.07 12.06
CA THR A 91 -3.44 -1.20 12.20
C THR A 91 -4.63 -1.93 12.78
N ALA A 92 -4.85 -3.18 12.37
CA ALA A 92 -5.85 -4.02 13.00
C ALA A 92 -5.51 -4.23 14.49
N GLN A 93 -4.25 -4.49 14.81
CA GLN A 93 -3.80 -4.63 16.19
C GLN A 93 -4.02 -3.35 17.02
N SER A 94 -3.73 -2.17 16.48
CA SER A 94 -3.94 -0.91 17.21
C SER A 94 -5.41 -0.59 17.45
N ASN A 95 -6.29 -0.94 16.51
CA ASN A 95 -7.72 -0.60 16.58
C ASN A 95 -8.57 -1.67 17.28
N PHE A 96 -8.20 -2.95 17.19
CA PHE A 96 -9.00 -4.07 17.70
C PHE A 96 -8.31 -4.88 18.82
N GLY A 97 -7.03 -4.61 19.11
CA GLY A 97 -6.22 -5.42 20.02
C GLY A 97 -5.88 -6.79 19.44
N GLY A 98 -5.36 -7.69 20.27
CA GLY A 98 -5.00 -9.05 19.86
C GLY A 98 -3.76 -9.14 18.97
N SER A 99 -3.60 -10.28 18.28
CA SER A 99 -2.53 -10.51 17.31
C SER A 99 -3.14 -10.72 15.93
N TRP A 100 -2.57 -10.05 14.93
CA TRP A 100 -3.06 -10.04 13.55
C TRP A 100 -1.93 -10.38 12.59
N VAL A 101 -2.27 -11.12 11.54
CA VAL A 101 -1.34 -11.53 10.49
C VAL A 101 -1.98 -11.36 9.12
N THR A 102 -1.27 -10.70 8.21
CA THR A 102 -1.68 -10.58 6.81
C THR A 102 -1.41 -11.90 6.08
N ALA A 103 -2.45 -12.49 5.49
CA ALA A 103 -2.36 -13.70 4.67
C ALA A 103 -1.71 -13.37 3.32
N ARG A 104 -0.37 -13.51 3.24
CA ARG A 104 0.44 -13.04 2.10
C ARG A 104 0.11 -13.70 0.75
N CYS A 105 -0.42 -14.92 0.76
CA CYS A 105 -0.85 -15.63 -0.46
C CYS A 105 -2.26 -15.24 -0.91
N GLN A 106 -3.00 -14.49 -0.08
CA GLN A 106 -4.39 -14.05 -0.33
C GLN A 106 -4.51 -12.53 -0.25
N SER A 107 -3.37 -11.82 -0.35
CA SER A 107 -3.30 -10.37 -0.31
C SER A 107 -2.35 -9.90 -1.41
N GLY A 108 -2.63 -8.76 -2.02
CA GLY A 108 -1.84 -8.26 -3.13
C GLY A 108 -2.49 -7.11 -3.87
N THR A 109 -1.98 -6.86 -5.06
CA THR A 109 -2.49 -5.85 -5.98
C THR A 109 -2.92 -6.50 -7.28
N VAL A 110 -3.82 -5.82 -7.98
CA VAL A 110 -4.33 -6.21 -9.29
C VAL A 110 -4.17 -5.01 -10.21
N THR A 111 -3.66 -5.22 -11.41
CA THR A 111 -3.47 -4.15 -12.40
C THR A 111 -3.96 -4.62 -13.76
N TYR A 112 -4.75 -3.77 -14.43
CA TYR A 112 -5.20 -4.02 -15.78
C TYR A 112 -4.02 -3.95 -16.76
N VAL A 113 -3.87 -4.97 -17.60
CA VAL A 113 -2.76 -5.05 -18.58
C VAL A 113 -3.22 -5.02 -20.04
N GLY A 114 -4.53 -4.88 -20.29
CA GLY A 114 -5.13 -4.80 -21.63
C GLY A 114 -5.91 -6.06 -22.02
N ASN A 115 -6.76 -5.96 -23.05
CA ASN A 115 -7.54 -7.09 -23.61
C ASN A 115 -8.37 -7.89 -22.58
N GLY A 116 -8.87 -7.24 -21.51
CA GLY A 116 -9.60 -7.92 -20.44
C GLY A 116 -8.72 -8.77 -19.51
N GLU A 117 -7.40 -8.66 -19.61
CA GLU A 117 -6.42 -9.34 -18.75
C GLU A 117 -5.97 -8.45 -17.59
N TYR A 118 -5.72 -9.13 -16.47
CA TYR A 118 -5.25 -8.53 -15.23
C TYR A 118 -4.04 -9.28 -14.71
N LYS A 119 -3.04 -8.52 -14.29
CA LYS A 119 -1.91 -9.06 -13.53
C LYS A 119 -2.21 -8.95 -12.04
N VAL A 120 -2.25 -10.08 -11.36
CA VAL A 120 -2.36 -10.18 -9.91
C VAL A 120 -0.96 -10.38 -9.33
N SER A 121 -0.56 -9.53 -8.39
CA SER A 121 0.74 -9.61 -7.71
C SER A 121 0.53 -9.82 -6.21
N TYR A 122 0.85 -11.01 -5.72
CA TYR A 122 0.67 -11.40 -4.32
C TYR A 122 1.83 -10.93 -3.44
N LEU A 123 1.56 -10.72 -2.15
CA LEU A 123 2.59 -10.33 -1.18
C LEU A 123 3.65 -11.41 -0.92
N ASN A 124 3.42 -12.66 -1.32
CA ASN A 124 4.43 -13.71 -1.29
C ASN A 124 5.44 -13.63 -2.45
N GLY A 125 5.25 -12.68 -3.39
CA GLY A 125 6.09 -12.48 -4.56
C GLY A 125 5.63 -13.22 -5.83
N THR A 126 4.61 -14.07 -5.73
CA THR A 126 4.04 -14.75 -6.90
C THR A 126 3.14 -13.82 -7.70
N THR A 127 3.07 -14.04 -9.02
CA THR A 127 2.19 -13.28 -9.91
C THR A 127 1.44 -14.22 -10.84
N ILE A 128 0.17 -13.93 -11.11
CA ILE A 128 -0.64 -14.65 -12.11
C ILE A 128 -1.31 -13.64 -13.04
N THR A 129 -1.69 -14.11 -14.23
CA THR A 129 -2.56 -13.36 -15.14
C THR A 129 -3.91 -14.03 -15.20
N VAL A 130 -4.97 -13.24 -15.04
CA VAL A 130 -6.36 -13.71 -15.09
C VAL A 130 -7.15 -12.90 -16.12
N LYS A 131 -8.13 -13.54 -16.75
CA LYS A 131 -9.07 -12.89 -17.68
C LYS A 131 -10.41 -12.70 -17.03
N ASN A 132 -11.13 -11.65 -17.43
CA ASN A 132 -12.53 -11.44 -17.09
C ASN A 132 -12.77 -11.55 -15.57
N ILE A 133 -12.11 -10.69 -14.77
CA ILE A 133 -12.47 -10.53 -13.36
C ILE A 133 -13.86 -9.89 -13.33
N SER A 134 -14.89 -10.74 -13.35
CA SER A 134 -16.28 -10.32 -13.21
C SER A 134 -16.60 -10.17 -11.73
N ASN A 135 -17.00 -8.96 -11.35
CA ASN A 135 -17.57 -8.60 -10.04
C ASN A 135 -16.57 -8.72 -8.89
N ILE A 136 -16.17 -7.57 -8.34
CA ILE A 136 -15.76 -7.53 -6.94
C ILE A 136 -17.08 -7.49 -6.16
N PRO A 137 -17.45 -8.56 -5.43
CA PRO A 137 -18.65 -8.52 -4.61
C PRO A 137 -18.37 -7.60 -3.42
N PHE A 138 -18.53 -6.30 -3.63
CA PHE A 138 -18.93 -5.44 -2.53
C PHE A 138 -20.36 -5.85 -2.16
N ILE A 139 -20.69 -5.80 -0.87
CA ILE A 139 -22.00 -6.22 -0.40
C ILE A 139 -23.01 -5.27 -1.03
N SER A 140 -23.62 -5.68 -2.14
CA SER A 140 -24.62 -4.92 -2.87
C SER A 140 -25.87 -4.83 -2.00
N ASN A 141 -25.87 -3.89 -1.06
CA ASN A 141 -27.03 -3.65 -0.22
C ASN A 141 -28.04 -2.85 -1.02
N SER A 142 -29.03 -3.55 -1.56
CA SER A 142 -30.25 -2.91 -2.04
C SER A 142 -31.02 -2.36 -0.84
N PHE A 143 -30.75 -1.11 -0.47
CA PHE A 143 -31.62 -0.39 0.46
C PHE A 143 -32.91 -0.04 -0.27
N SER A 144 -33.95 -0.87 -0.13
CA SER A 144 -35.28 -0.49 -0.62
C SER A 144 -36.39 -1.05 0.25
N SER A 145 -37.12 -0.17 0.93
CA SER A 145 -38.53 -0.42 1.22
C SER A 145 -39.42 -0.19 0.00
N THR A 146 -38.90 0.45 -1.05
CA THR A 146 -39.53 0.65 -2.37
C THR A 146 -38.42 0.86 -3.42
N SER A 147 -38.40 0.04 -4.48
CA SER A 147 -37.41 -0.03 -5.59
C SER A 147 -35.95 -0.35 -5.21
N SER A 148 -35.58 -1.62 -5.39
CA SER A 148 -34.26 -2.19 -5.18
C SER A 148 -33.19 -1.48 -6.01
N LEU A 149 -32.41 -0.61 -5.37
CA LEU A 149 -31.17 -0.09 -5.95
C LEU A 149 -30.24 -1.29 -6.16
N THR A 150 -30.08 -1.71 -7.40
CA THR A 150 -29.15 -2.78 -7.78
C THR A 150 -28.24 -2.19 -8.85
N ALA A 151 -27.18 -1.50 -8.42
CA ALA A 151 -26.13 -1.08 -9.34
C ALA A 151 -25.22 -2.29 -9.59
N THR A 152 -25.48 -3.03 -10.67
CA THR A 152 -24.56 -4.06 -11.17
C THR A 152 -23.66 -3.42 -12.20
N CYS A 153 -22.46 -3.03 -11.79
CA CYS A 153 -21.44 -2.49 -12.68
C CYS A 153 -20.46 -3.64 -13.06
N ASN A 154 -20.62 -4.18 -14.28
CA ASN A 154 -19.63 -5.08 -14.87
C ASN A 154 -18.47 -4.24 -15.40
N VAL A 155 -17.57 -3.78 -14.53
CA VAL A 155 -16.62 -2.74 -14.92
C VAL A 155 -15.18 -3.05 -14.61
N THR A 156 -14.38 -2.78 -15.63
CA THR A 156 -12.95 -2.98 -15.68
C THR A 156 -12.26 -1.91 -14.84
N PHE A 157 -11.91 -2.20 -13.59
CA PHE A 157 -11.06 -1.31 -12.79
C PHE A 157 -9.64 -1.28 -13.39
N SER A 158 -8.95 -0.15 -13.23
CA SER A 158 -7.56 0.02 -13.68
C SER A 158 -6.57 -0.62 -12.70
N LYS A 159 -6.86 -0.47 -11.41
CA LYS A 159 -6.06 -1.01 -10.32
C LYS A 159 -6.97 -1.43 -9.18
N ALA A 160 -6.60 -2.49 -8.47
CA ALA A 160 -7.24 -2.87 -7.23
C ALA A 160 -6.21 -3.37 -6.23
N VAL A 161 -6.59 -3.34 -4.97
CA VAL A 161 -5.83 -3.79 -3.82
C VAL A 161 -6.74 -4.69 -3.03
N PHE A 162 -6.22 -5.83 -2.57
CA PHE A 162 -6.97 -6.74 -1.73
C PHE A 162 -6.09 -7.29 -0.62
N ALA A 163 -6.69 -7.50 0.54
CA ALA A 163 -6.00 -8.02 1.69
C ALA A 163 -6.92 -8.91 2.52
N LEU A 164 -6.41 -10.07 2.92
CA LEU A 164 -7.00 -10.87 3.97
C LEU A 164 -6.09 -10.85 5.18
N ILE A 165 -6.61 -10.39 6.31
CA ILE A 165 -5.91 -10.38 7.59
C ILE A 165 -6.70 -11.26 8.53
N ASN A 166 -6.00 -12.14 9.25
CA ASN A 166 -6.61 -12.99 10.26
C ASN A 166 -6.02 -12.62 11.62
N GLY A 167 -6.85 -12.70 12.66
CA GLY A 167 -6.42 -12.41 14.02
C GLY A 167 -7.33 -13.04 15.05
N THR A 168 -7.11 -12.66 16.30
CA THR A 168 -7.89 -13.16 17.43
C THR A 168 -8.35 -12.04 18.33
N ILE A 169 -9.63 -12.04 18.68
CA ILE A 169 -10.20 -11.16 19.71
C ILE A 169 -10.84 -12.01 20.78
N ASN A 170 -10.41 -11.80 22.02
CA ASN A 170 -10.88 -12.57 23.17
C ASN A 170 -10.79 -14.10 22.95
N GLY A 171 -9.75 -14.56 22.24
CA GLY A 171 -9.54 -15.97 21.89
C GLY A 171 -10.32 -16.49 20.69
N ASN A 172 -11.25 -15.71 20.13
CA ASN A 172 -12.04 -16.09 18.94
C ASN A 172 -11.37 -15.62 17.66
N LYS A 173 -11.40 -16.45 16.62
CA LYS A 173 -10.89 -16.11 15.28
C LYS A 173 -11.74 -15.00 14.65
N ALA A 174 -11.06 -13.98 14.18
CA ALA A 174 -11.63 -12.88 13.41
C ALA A 174 -10.88 -12.70 12.10
N TYR A 175 -11.59 -12.18 11.10
CA TYR A 175 -11.06 -11.96 9.76
C TYR A 175 -11.42 -10.55 9.31
N ILE A 176 -10.48 -9.92 8.63
CA ILE A 176 -10.67 -8.64 7.97
C ILE A 176 -10.33 -8.83 6.50
N LEU A 177 -11.32 -8.62 5.65
CA LEU A 177 -11.16 -8.53 4.21
C LEU A 177 -11.20 -7.05 3.84
N VAL A 178 -10.15 -6.57 3.19
CA VAL A 178 -10.10 -5.21 2.63
C VAL A 178 -9.97 -5.32 1.13
N ILE A 179 -10.80 -4.59 0.40
CA ILE A 179 -10.72 -4.50 -1.05
C ILE A 179 -10.85 -3.02 -1.43
N GLY A 180 -9.92 -2.53 -2.23
CA GLY A 180 -9.98 -1.21 -2.85
C GLY A 180 -9.90 -1.35 -4.36
N ALA A 181 -10.67 -0.56 -5.09
CA ALA A 181 -10.63 -0.52 -6.55
C ALA A 181 -10.59 0.93 -7.04
N TYR A 182 -9.84 1.15 -8.12
CA TYR A 182 -9.66 2.44 -8.78
C TYR A 182 -9.97 2.33 -10.26
N TRP A 183 -10.75 3.27 -10.75
CA TRP A 183 -11.12 3.41 -12.16
C TRP A 183 -10.53 4.69 -12.75
N ASN A 184 -9.84 4.55 -13.88
CA ASN A 184 -9.33 5.67 -14.68
C ASN A 184 -9.96 5.71 -16.08
N THR A 185 -11.15 5.12 -16.23
CA THR A 185 -11.89 5.13 -17.49
C THR A 185 -12.77 6.37 -17.58
N THR A 186 -13.08 6.79 -18.80
CA THR A 186 -14.06 7.86 -19.06
C THR A 186 -15.17 7.29 -19.94
N PRO A 187 -16.44 7.24 -19.48
CA PRO A 187 -16.90 7.62 -18.14
C PRO A 187 -16.39 6.67 -17.05
N ASN A 188 -16.33 7.18 -15.82
CA ASN A 188 -15.96 6.37 -14.66
C ASN A 188 -17.20 5.61 -14.17
N PRO A 189 -17.21 4.28 -14.20
CA PRO A 189 -18.31 3.44 -13.78
C PRO A 189 -18.95 3.77 -12.44
N ILE A 190 -18.14 4.26 -11.50
CA ILE A 190 -18.58 4.44 -10.13
C ILE A 190 -19.02 5.87 -9.82
N TYR A 191 -18.75 6.79 -10.75
CA TYR A 191 -19.12 8.18 -10.65
C TYR A 191 -20.63 8.38 -10.54
N ASP A 192 -21.41 7.63 -11.32
CA ASP A 192 -22.88 7.75 -11.31
C ASP A 192 -23.45 7.23 -9.98
N SER A 193 -22.97 6.09 -9.50
CA SER A 193 -23.31 5.55 -8.17
C SER A 193 -22.97 6.54 -7.06
N TYR A 194 -21.76 7.10 -7.08
CA TYR A 194 -21.33 8.13 -6.13
C TYR A 194 -22.27 9.34 -6.13
N ASN A 195 -22.57 9.91 -7.30
CA ASN A 195 -23.41 11.10 -7.38
C ASN A 195 -24.85 10.82 -6.99
N GLN A 196 -25.38 9.65 -7.31
CA GLN A 196 -26.71 9.25 -6.88
C GLN A 196 -26.78 9.18 -5.34
N ILE A 197 -25.87 8.47 -4.70
CA ILE A 197 -25.85 8.33 -3.24
C ILE A 197 -25.64 9.70 -2.57
N LYS A 198 -24.70 10.50 -3.09
CA LYS A 198 -24.44 11.87 -2.63
C LYS A 198 -25.69 12.75 -2.73
N SER A 199 -26.43 12.65 -3.83
CA SER A 199 -27.68 13.38 -4.04
C SER A 199 -28.74 12.97 -3.03
N GLU A 200 -28.94 11.66 -2.82
CA GLU A 200 -29.91 11.15 -1.84
C GLU A 200 -29.56 11.60 -0.41
N LEU A 201 -28.28 11.55 -0.03
CA LEU A 201 -27.79 12.04 1.26
C LEU A 201 -28.03 13.53 1.47
N SER A 202 -27.94 14.32 0.40
CA SER A 202 -28.10 15.78 0.47
C SER A 202 -29.56 16.22 0.47
N ASN A 203 -30.42 15.49 -0.24
CA ASN A 203 -31.79 15.93 -0.52
C ASN A 203 -32.86 15.16 0.28
N ASN A 204 -32.55 13.99 0.82
CA ASN A 204 -33.56 13.01 1.27
C ASN A 204 -33.27 12.43 2.67
N SER A 205 -32.99 13.31 3.64
CA SER A 205 -32.59 12.92 5.01
C SER A 205 -33.64 12.08 5.75
N GLY A 206 -34.93 12.21 5.41
CA GLY A 206 -36.04 11.48 6.04
C GLY A 206 -36.05 9.98 5.79
N LEU A 207 -35.69 9.52 4.58
CA LEU A 207 -35.61 8.09 4.25
C LEU A 207 -34.47 7.42 5.01
N ILE A 208 -33.32 8.08 5.08
CA ILE A 208 -32.13 7.57 5.80
C ILE A 208 -32.42 7.46 7.30
N LEU A 209 -33.07 8.46 7.89
CA LEU A 209 -33.47 8.41 9.30
C LEU A 209 -34.44 7.27 9.59
N SER A 210 -35.42 7.05 8.71
CA SER A 210 -36.38 5.95 8.83
C SER A 210 -35.72 4.58 8.69
N ALA A 211 -34.81 4.41 7.73
CA ALA A 211 -34.03 3.20 7.56
C ALA A 211 -33.16 2.91 8.79
N LYS A 212 -32.42 3.92 9.29
CA LYS A 212 -31.61 3.80 10.52
C LYS A 212 -32.46 3.37 11.72
N ALA A 213 -33.66 3.93 11.88
CA ALA A 213 -34.58 3.57 12.95
C ALA A 213 -35.07 2.10 12.84
N PHE A 214 -35.42 1.67 11.63
CA PHE A 214 -35.84 0.29 11.35
C PHE A 214 -34.72 -0.71 11.69
N PHE A 215 -33.50 -0.50 11.18
CA PHE A 215 -32.37 -1.41 11.44
C PHE A 215 -31.98 -1.44 12.92
N LYS A 216 -32.09 -0.30 13.62
CA LYS A 216 -31.83 -0.23 15.06
C LYS A 216 -32.78 -1.11 15.86
N ALA A 217 -34.05 -1.24 15.44
CA ALA A 217 -35.02 -2.13 16.09
C ALA A 217 -34.63 -3.62 15.96
N GLU A 218 -33.94 -3.97 14.88
CA GLU A 218 -33.40 -5.32 14.62
C GLU A 218 -32.02 -5.57 15.25
N GLY A 219 -31.50 -4.63 16.04
CA GLY A 219 -30.17 -4.74 16.66
C GLY A 219 -29.01 -4.54 15.67
N ILE A 220 -29.24 -3.77 14.60
CA ILE A 220 -28.27 -3.47 13.56
C ILE A 220 -27.92 -1.98 13.62
N CYS A 221 -26.63 -1.67 13.62
CA CYS A 221 -26.14 -0.32 13.46
C CYS A 221 -25.96 -0.03 11.98
N VAL A 222 -26.53 1.07 11.48
CA VAL A 222 -26.27 1.57 10.14
C VAL A 222 -25.93 3.06 10.24
N ASN A 223 -24.81 3.46 9.65
CA ASN A 223 -24.45 4.85 9.47
C ASN A 223 -24.21 5.14 7.98
N VAL A 224 -24.61 6.34 7.58
CA VAL A 224 -24.39 6.86 6.23
C VAL A 224 -24.05 8.33 6.36
N SER A 225 -22.96 8.76 5.76
CA SER A 225 -22.48 10.14 5.84
C SER A 225 -21.61 10.54 4.64
N ILE A 226 -21.30 11.84 4.55
CA ILE A 226 -20.33 12.39 3.59
C ILE A 226 -19.25 13.11 4.40
N HIS A 227 -17.98 12.77 4.19
CA HIS A 227 -16.85 13.42 4.85
C HIS A 227 -15.68 13.55 3.86
N ASN A 228 -15.10 14.76 3.75
CA ASN A 228 -13.98 15.06 2.83
C ASN A 228 -14.22 14.63 1.36
N GLY A 229 -15.47 14.69 0.89
CA GLY A 229 -15.82 14.31 -0.48
C GLY A 229 -16.03 12.81 -0.69
N MET A 230 -15.74 11.98 0.30
CA MET A 230 -16.06 10.54 0.33
C MET A 230 -17.46 10.31 0.92
N VAL A 231 -18.18 9.34 0.36
CA VAL A 231 -19.41 8.78 0.92
C VAL A 231 -19.01 7.59 1.79
N TYR A 232 -19.54 7.51 3.02
CA TYR A 232 -19.32 6.41 3.94
C TYR A 232 -20.63 5.69 4.20
N LEU A 233 -20.65 4.39 4.00
CA LEU A 233 -21.72 3.47 4.40
C LEU A 233 -21.15 2.46 5.38
N TYR A 234 -21.61 2.52 6.62
CA TYR A 234 -21.19 1.63 7.68
C TYR A 234 -22.36 0.81 8.20
N MET A 235 -22.17 -0.49 8.35
CA MET A 235 -23.13 -1.41 8.97
C MET A 235 -22.42 -2.31 9.97
N SER A 236 -23.03 -2.56 11.12
CA SER A 236 -22.57 -3.63 12.02
C SER A 236 -23.69 -4.29 12.82
N THR A 237 -23.44 -5.51 13.25
CA THR A 237 -24.38 -6.28 14.08
C THR A 237 -23.67 -7.37 14.88
N SER A 238 -24.18 -7.63 16.09
CA SER A 238 -23.84 -8.81 16.90
C SER A 238 -24.91 -9.90 16.84
N ASN A 239 -25.97 -9.70 16.04
CA ASN A 239 -27.00 -10.71 15.82
C ASN A 239 -26.45 -11.79 14.89
N SER A 240 -26.04 -12.92 15.47
CA SER A 240 -25.39 -14.01 14.72
C SER A 240 -26.25 -14.59 13.59
N THR A 241 -27.58 -14.58 13.71
CA THR A 241 -28.47 -15.08 12.66
C THR A 241 -28.51 -14.13 11.48
N PHE A 242 -28.60 -12.82 11.75
CA PHE A 242 -28.54 -11.80 10.71
C PHE A 242 -27.16 -11.75 10.05
N ALA A 243 -26.08 -11.81 10.84
CA ALA A 243 -24.72 -11.87 10.33
C ALA A 243 -24.48 -13.10 9.43
N ARG A 244 -24.99 -14.28 9.82
CA ARG A 244 -24.96 -15.48 8.98
C ARG A 244 -25.74 -15.26 7.68
N SER A 245 -26.95 -14.72 7.76
CA SER A 245 -27.79 -14.43 6.59
C SER A 245 -27.07 -13.54 5.58
N LEU A 246 -26.45 -12.44 6.02
CA LEU A 246 -25.71 -11.53 5.13
C LEU A 246 -24.53 -12.21 4.42
N ILE A 247 -23.85 -13.13 5.09
CA ILE A 247 -22.72 -13.87 4.48
C ILE A 247 -23.23 -15.03 3.60
N SER A 248 -24.41 -15.59 3.87
CA SER A 248 -24.97 -16.75 3.17
C SER A 248 -25.92 -16.42 2.02
N GLN A 249 -26.32 -15.15 1.84
CA GLN A 249 -27.29 -14.74 0.82
C GLN A 249 -26.81 -14.89 -0.63
N ASN A 250 -25.53 -15.24 -0.85
CA ASN A 250 -25.00 -15.54 -2.19
C ASN A 250 -24.87 -17.07 -2.41
N PRO A 251 -25.74 -17.69 -3.23
CA PRO A 251 -25.78 -19.15 -3.42
C PRO A 251 -24.54 -19.74 -4.11
N ASP A 252 -23.77 -18.94 -4.87
CA ASP A 252 -22.63 -19.42 -5.67
C ASP A 252 -21.24 -19.18 -5.04
N SER A 253 -21.16 -18.51 -3.89
CA SER A 253 -19.89 -18.29 -3.19
C SER A 253 -20.13 -18.01 -1.70
N THR A 254 -20.21 -19.05 -0.88
CA THR A 254 -20.19 -18.79 0.57
C THR A 254 -18.77 -18.39 0.95
N LEU A 255 -18.52 -17.08 1.08
CA LEU A 255 -17.29 -16.51 1.62
C LEU A 255 -16.85 -17.24 2.90
N ALA A 256 -17.83 -17.71 3.69
CA ALA A 256 -17.62 -18.58 4.84
C ALA A 256 -16.89 -19.88 4.54
N SER A 257 -17.21 -20.59 3.45
CA SER A 257 -16.50 -21.82 3.06
C SER A 257 -15.05 -21.54 2.63
N GLN A 258 -14.85 -20.49 1.84
CA GLN A 258 -13.51 -20.08 1.36
C GLN A 258 -12.59 -19.67 2.51
N LEU A 259 -13.15 -19.06 3.56
CA LEU A 259 -12.44 -18.64 4.76
C LEU A 259 -12.41 -19.73 5.86
N ASN A 260 -12.95 -20.93 5.60
CA ASN A 260 -13.08 -22.02 6.58
C ASN A 260 -13.74 -21.58 7.90
N LEU A 261 -14.81 -20.77 7.81
CA LEU A 261 -15.56 -20.29 8.96
C LEU A 261 -16.52 -21.37 9.46
N THR A 262 -16.33 -21.81 10.70
CA THR A 262 -17.25 -22.75 11.38
C THR A 262 -18.46 -22.04 12.01
N SER A 263 -18.35 -20.75 12.29
CA SER A 263 -19.43 -19.93 12.85
C SER A 263 -19.21 -18.45 12.57
N VAL A 264 -20.31 -17.72 12.37
CA VAL A 264 -20.34 -16.25 12.29
C VAL A 264 -21.17 -15.72 13.45
N THR A 265 -20.56 -14.92 14.32
CA THR A 265 -21.21 -14.36 15.52
C THR A 265 -21.49 -12.87 15.42
N ALA A 266 -20.69 -12.14 14.64
CA ALA A 266 -20.84 -10.70 14.42
C ALA A 266 -20.28 -10.32 13.05
N LEU A 267 -20.73 -9.17 12.53
CA LEU A 267 -20.32 -8.63 11.24
C LEU A 267 -20.18 -7.10 11.33
N GLY A 268 -19.12 -6.57 10.71
CA GLY A 268 -18.94 -5.15 10.41
C GLY A 268 -18.60 -4.96 8.94
N VAL A 269 -19.19 -3.95 8.32
CA VAL A 269 -18.99 -3.59 6.91
C VAL A 269 -18.83 -2.08 6.84
N LEU A 270 -17.76 -1.62 6.21
CA LEU A 270 -17.56 -0.23 5.82
C LEU A 270 -17.34 -0.17 4.32
N GLU A 271 -18.05 0.71 3.66
CA GLU A 271 -17.86 1.03 2.26
C GLU A 271 -17.60 2.53 2.15
N GLU A 272 -16.50 2.88 1.51
CA GLU A 272 -16.05 4.25 1.25
C GLU A 272 -15.96 4.47 -0.25
N LEU A 273 -16.59 5.54 -0.73
CA LEU A 273 -16.74 5.79 -2.16
C LEU A 273 -16.45 7.24 -2.54
N ASN A 274 -15.71 7.44 -3.63
CA ASN A 274 -15.65 8.72 -4.34
C ASN A 274 -15.96 8.55 -5.84
N ALA A 275 -15.68 9.60 -6.60
CA ALA A 275 -15.87 9.64 -8.04
C ALA A 275 -15.07 8.58 -8.82
N ASN A 276 -13.95 8.09 -8.26
CA ASN A 276 -13.01 7.20 -8.93
C ASN A 276 -12.61 5.93 -8.17
N GLU A 277 -12.93 5.84 -6.89
CA GLU A 277 -12.45 4.80 -5.98
C GLU A 277 -13.59 4.26 -5.14
N GLU A 278 -13.49 2.97 -4.83
CA GLU A 278 -14.36 2.24 -3.90
C GLU A 278 -13.49 1.39 -3.01
N ILE A 279 -13.71 1.50 -1.71
CA ILE A 279 -12.99 0.74 -0.69
C ILE A 279 -14.01 0.07 0.21
N GLY A 280 -13.95 -1.25 0.30
CA GLY A 280 -14.74 -2.07 1.19
C GLY A 280 -13.86 -2.70 2.26
N VAL A 281 -14.25 -2.53 3.52
CA VAL A 281 -13.69 -3.23 4.69
C VAL A 281 -14.79 -4.12 5.27
N ILE A 282 -14.56 -5.43 5.28
CA ILE A 282 -15.46 -6.42 5.86
C ILE A 282 -14.75 -7.09 7.02
N VAL A 283 -15.39 -7.05 8.20
CA VAL A 283 -14.87 -7.60 9.43
C VAL A 283 -15.82 -8.69 9.93
N ILE A 284 -15.32 -9.91 10.08
CA ILE A 284 -16.10 -11.09 10.45
C ILE A 284 -15.75 -11.52 11.87
N ASN A 285 -16.79 -11.95 12.61
CA ASN A 285 -16.75 -12.28 14.04
C ASN A 285 -16.42 -11.08 14.94
N MET A 286 -16.71 -9.88 14.44
CA MET A 286 -16.60 -8.63 15.20
C MET A 286 -17.67 -7.67 14.72
N ALA A 287 -18.19 -6.85 15.64
CA ALA A 287 -19.00 -5.68 15.32
C ALA A 287 -18.17 -4.44 15.70
N PRO A 288 -17.14 -4.07 14.93
CA PRO A 288 -16.28 -2.92 15.20
C PRO A 288 -17.07 -1.62 15.06
N SER A 289 -16.63 -0.52 15.67
CA SER A 289 -17.14 0.82 15.36
C SER A 289 -16.62 1.33 14.03
N GLU A 290 -17.34 2.30 13.43
CA GLU A 290 -16.91 3.01 12.22
C GLU A 290 -15.50 3.58 12.35
N SER A 291 -15.19 4.24 13.47
CA SER A 291 -13.87 4.82 13.77
C SER A 291 -12.73 3.79 13.82
N GLN A 292 -13.02 2.53 14.14
CA GLN A 292 -12.01 1.47 14.13
C GLN A 292 -11.75 0.94 12.72
N MET A 293 -12.69 1.10 11.78
CA MET A 293 -12.56 0.61 10.40
C MET A 293 -11.96 1.64 9.44
N ILE A 294 -12.25 2.93 9.62
CA ILE A 294 -11.71 4.01 8.77
C ILE A 294 -10.18 3.92 8.58
N PRO A 295 -9.36 3.68 9.64
CA PRO A 295 -7.92 3.56 9.47
C PRO A 295 -7.47 2.44 8.53
N LEU A 296 -8.26 1.37 8.38
CA LEU A 296 -7.96 0.28 7.44
C LEU A 296 -8.26 0.70 6.00
N ALA A 297 -9.36 1.41 5.78
CA ALA A 297 -9.73 1.90 4.46
C ALA A 297 -8.72 2.93 3.97
N SER A 298 -8.35 3.91 4.80
CA SER A 298 -7.32 4.92 4.45
C SER A 298 -5.95 4.32 4.11
N GLN A 299 -5.60 3.15 4.66
CA GLN A 299 -4.36 2.47 4.28
C GLN A 299 -4.40 1.90 2.86
N VAL A 300 -5.57 1.46 2.42
CA VAL A 300 -5.76 0.93 1.07
C VAL A 300 -5.96 2.07 0.07
N GLU A 301 -6.59 3.17 0.47
CA GLU A 301 -6.69 4.39 -0.34
C GLU A 301 -5.32 4.85 -0.84
N GLY A 302 -4.33 4.96 0.05
CA GLY A 302 -2.96 5.33 -0.34
C GLY A 302 -2.24 4.29 -1.21
N CYS A 303 -2.82 3.10 -1.42
CA CYS A 303 -2.29 2.07 -2.30
C CYS A 303 -2.97 2.05 -3.68
N LEU A 304 -4.11 2.71 -3.85
CA LEU A 304 -4.81 2.83 -5.14
C LEU A 304 -4.13 3.87 -6.03
#